data_AF-A0A6V8KLW5-F1
#
_entry.id   AF-A0A6V8KLW5-F1
#
_cell.length_a   1.000
_cell.length_b   1.000
_cell.length_c   1.000
_cell.angle_alpha   90.00
_cell.angle_beta   90.00
_cell.angle_gamma   90.00
#
_symmetry.space_group_name_H-M   'P 1'
#
loop_
_entity.id
_entity.type
_entity.pdbx_description
1 polymer ?
#
loop_
_entity_poly.entity_id
_entity_poly.type
_entity_poly.pdbx_seq_one_letter_code
_entity_poly.pdbx_strand_id
1 'polypeptide(L)'
;MSGRDAPTRIALRCLVVALLVLVGFWMTPAPAAAHRQKVAPVPAGAFLQPVDLGGAATTPVTDAFRHYLRPPQPRAYFPYRSAALRRANATISILYSVTGNHPTVVLETVSIYRADGAQRYLRELRRALSRCGVRTDPTGRWSLLATGVAGRDSMLIRLQQRTEDFGGRSIVQSTYIVVARAGKAVVALADIGWETGNGHPDIVRRLAGPAVQRARTAG
;
A
#
# COMPACT_ATOMS: atom_id res chain seq x y z
N MET A 1 26.41 50.68 -29.41
CA MET A 1 26.71 51.56 -28.24
C MET A 1 26.69 50.64 -27.03
N SER A 2 27.79 50.03 -26.60
CA SER A 2 29.00 50.59 -25.95
C SER A 2 28.70 51.32 -24.65
N GLY A 3 29.35 50.88 -23.57
CA GLY A 3 29.31 51.41 -22.19
C GLY A 3 28.95 50.31 -21.20
N ARG A 4 29.87 49.47 -20.69
CA ARG A 4 30.82 49.75 -19.58
C ARG A 4 30.22 50.63 -18.49
N ASP A 5 30.10 50.10 -17.29
CA ASP A 5 30.87 50.56 -16.12
C ASP A 5 30.52 49.72 -14.88
N ALA A 6 31.50 48.94 -14.41
CA ALA A 6 31.76 48.81 -12.98
C ALA A 6 32.80 49.89 -12.66
N PRO A 7 32.85 50.46 -11.43
CA PRO A 7 33.75 49.82 -10.46
C PRO A 7 33.48 50.11 -8.96
N THR A 8 34.27 49.40 -8.12
CA THR A 8 34.86 49.87 -6.82
C THR A 8 33.90 50.12 -5.63
N ARG A 9 34.21 49.85 -4.34
CA ARG A 9 35.39 49.38 -3.59
C ARG A 9 34.99 49.26 -2.10
N ILE A 10 35.68 48.37 -1.35
CA ILE A 10 36.21 48.56 0.02
C ILE A 10 35.22 48.69 1.21
N ALA A 11 35.31 47.74 2.15
CA ALA A 11 35.71 47.94 3.57
C ALA A 11 35.50 46.61 4.33
N LEU A 12 36.53 45.83 4.61
CA LEU A 12 37.51 45.95 5.70
C LEU A 12 36.91 45.77 7.11
N ARG A 13 37.09 44.54 7.62
CA ARG A 13 37.47 44.15 8.99
C ARG A 13 36.85 44.90 10.17
N CYS A 14 36.10 44.16 10.99
CA CYS A 14 36.18 44.27 12.44
C CYS A 14 36.11 42.87 13.05
N LEU A 15 37.27 42.39 13.47
CA LEU A 15 37.49 41.23 14.32
C LEU A 15 37.40 41.72 15.77
N VAL A 16 36.41 41.27 16.53
CA VAL A 16 36.45 41.35 18.00
C VAL A 16 36.06 40.00 18.57
N VAL A 17 37.06 39.40 19.19
CA VAL A 17 37.02 38.21 20.03
C VAL A 17 36.35 38.59 21.36
N ALA A 18 35.40 37.79 21.82
CA ALA A 18 34.98 37.80 23.22
C ALA A 18 34.62 36.37 23.67
N LEU A 19 35.58 35.78 24.37
CA LEU A 19 35.53 34.54 25.11
C LEU A 19 34.72 34.76 26.39
N LEU A 20 33.67 33.98 26.64
CA LEU A 20 33.07 33.86 27.97
C LEU A 20 32.60 32.42 28.21
N VAL A 21 33.24 31.81 29.21
CA VAL A 21 33.04 30.47 29.73
C VAL A 21 31.80 30.46 30.62
N LEU A 22 30.82 29.62 30.30
CA LEU A 22 29.81 29.15 31.26
C LEU A 22 29.70 27.64 31.13
N VAL A 23 30.30 26.95 32.10
CA VAL A 23 30.19 25.51 32.35
C VAL A 23 28.76 25.25 32.82
N GLY A 24 27.85 25.02 31.86
CA GLY A 24 26.51 24.50 32.11
C GLY A 24 26.52 22.99 31.96
N PHE A 25 26.36 22.27 33.07
CA PHE A 25 26.17 20.83 33.12
C PHE A 25 24.85 20.48 32.41
N TRP A 26 24.91 20.23 31.10
CA TRP A 26 23.77 19.67 30.38
C TRP A 26 23.62 18.21 30.81
N MET A 27 22.66 17.94 31.70
CA MET A 27 22.08 16.61 31.81
C MET A 27 21.55 16.23 30.44
N THR A 28 22.33 15.47 29.68
CA THR A 28 21.84 14.77 28.51
C THR A 28 20.75 13.81 28.99
N PRO A 29 19.46 14.04 28.66
CA PRO A 29 18.48 13.02 28.95
C PRO A 29 18.93 11.76 28.22
N ALA A 30 19.10 10.67 28.97
CA ALA A 30 19.38 9.37 28.40
C ALA A 30 18.41 9.17 27.22
N PRO A 31 18.89 8.77 26.03
CA PRO A 31 18.00 8.53 24.91
C PRO A 31 16.97 7.53 25.39
N ALA A 32 15.72 7.98 25.53
CA ALA A 32 14.61 7.11 25.86
C ALA A 32 14.67 6.02 24.81
N ALA A 33 15.05 4.80 25.24
CA ALA A 33 15.19 3.66 24.38
C ALA A 33 13.83 3.47 23.73
N ALA A 34 13.67 4.00 22.52
CA ALA A 34 12.46 3.90 21.75
C ALA A 34 12.20 2.40 21.67
N HIS A 35 11.20 1.94 22.41
CA HIS A 35 10.69 0.59 22.27
C HIS A 35 10.20 0.49 20.84
N ARG A 36 11.09 0.09 19.92
CA ARG A 36 10.72 -0.45 18.62
C ARG A 36 9.89 -1.67 18.98
N GLN A 37 8.58 -1.49 19.09
CA GLN A 37 7.65 -2.59 19.12
C GLN A 37 8.02 -3.45 17.91
N LYS A 38 8.59 -4.63 18.18
CA LYS A 38 8.91 -5.61 17.16
C LYS A 38 7.57 -5.98 16.53
N VAL A 39 7.27 -5.39 15.38
CA VAL A 39 6.09 -5.68 14.57
C VAL A 39 6.16 -7.19 14.32
N ALA A 40 5.20 -7.93 14.88
CA ALA A 40 5.19 -9.38 14.69
C ALA A 40 5.07 -9.66 13.18
N PRO A 41 5.87 -10.57 12.61
CA PRO A 41 5.73 -10.90 11.21
C PRO A 41 4.36 -11.54 10.95
N VAL A 42 3.83 -11.37 9.75
CA VAL A 42 2.66 -12.14 9.31
C VAL A 42 3.12 -13.58 9.07
N PRO A 43 2.48 -14.61 9.66
CA PRO A 43 2.85 -16.00 9.42
C PRO A 43 2.73 -16.37 7.93
N ALA A 44 3.67 -17.13 7.39
CA ALA A 44 3.65 -17.53 5.98
C ALA A 44 2.36 -18.29 5.60
N GLY A 45 1.84 -19.13 6.50
CA GLY A 45 0.59 -19.86 6.30
C GLY A 45 -0.68 -19.00 6.24
N ALA A 46 -0.56 -17.69 6.50
CA ALA A 46 -1.66 -16.74 6.36
C ALA A 46 -1.90 -16.31 4.91
N PHE A 47 -0.95 -16.56 4.02
CA PHE A 47 -1.03 -16.26 2.59
C PHE A 47 -1.50 -17.47 1.79
N LEU A 48 -1.91 -17.22 0.54
CA LEU A 48 -2.11 -18.26 -0.47
C LEU A 48 -0.87 -19.15 -0.58
N GLN A 49 -1.10 -20.45 -0.60
CA GLN A 49 -0.06 -21.46 -0.73
C GLN A 49 -0.03 -21.99 -2.17
N PRO A 50 1.06 -22.63 -2.62
CA PRO A 50 1.14 -23.17 -3.99
C PRO A 50 -0.03 -24.07 -4.37
N VAL A 51 -0.57 -24.86 -3.43
CA VAL A 51 -1.77 -25.70 -3.66
C VAL A 51 -3.02 -24.89 -4.00
N ASP A 52 -3.15 -23.67 -3.47
CA ASP A 52 -4.25 -22.76 -3.77
C ASP A 52 -4.07 -22.07 -5.14
N LEU A 53 -2.86 -22.14 -5.70
CA LEU A 53 -2.41 -21.42 -6.89
C LEU A 53 -2.11 -22.33 -8.10
N GLY A 54 -2.47 -23.61 -8.04
CA GLY A 54 -2.14 -24.56 -9.10
C GLY A 54 -0.64 -24.79 -9.27
N GLY A 55 0.13 -24.67 -8.17
CA GLY A 55 1.58 -24.83 -8.15
C GLY A 55 2.39 -23.55 -8.35
N ALA A 56 1.74 -22.41 -8.63
CA ALA A 56 2.47 -21.16 -8.78
C ALA A 56 3.19 -20.76 -7.48
N ALA A 57 4.43 -20.29 -7.62
CA ALA A 57 5.24 -19.84 -6.50
C ALA A 57 4.81 -18.44 -6.04
N THR A 58 5.04 -18.16 -4.76
CA THR A 58 4.86 -16.84 -4.17
C THR A 58 6.21 -16.21 -3.90
N THR A 59 6.32 -14.91 -4.11
CA THR A 59 7.53 -14.16 -3.80
C THR A 59 7.20 -13.02 -2.85
N PRO A 60 7.96 -12.81 -1.76
CA PRO A 60 7.84 -11.62 -0.95
C PRO A 60 8.05 -10.39 -1.82
N VAL A 61 7.18 -9.39 -1.69
CA VAL A 61 7.31 -8.22 -2.54
C VAL A 61 8.37 -7.27 -2.01
N THR A 62 9.25 -6.83 -2.91
CA THR A 62 10.29 -5.82 -2.65
C THR A 62 9.78 -4.40 -2.90
N ASP A 63 10.62 -3.40 -2.61
CA ASP A 63 10.24 -1.98 -2.75
C ASP A 63 9.82 -1.59 -4.19
N ALA A 64 10.24 -2.33 -5.23
CA ALA A 64 9.92 -2.03 -6.63
C ALA A 64 8.41 -1.97 -6.92
N PHE A 65 7.59 -2.73 -6.19
CA PHE A 65 6.14 -2.74 -6.39
C PHE A 65 5.38 -1.83 -5.43
N ARG A 66 6.06 -1.13 -4.51
CA ARG A 66 5.46 -0.46 -3.34
C ARG A 66 4.32 0.52 -3.66
N HIS A 67 4.27 1.04 -4.88
CA HIS A 67 3.18 1.88 -5.38
C HIS A 67 1.86 1.10 -5.56
N TYR A 68 1.92 -0.18 -5.93
CA TYR A 68 0.80 -1.09 -6.13
C TYR A 68 0.39 -1.87 -4.87
N LEU A 69 1.26 -1.97 -3.86
CA LEU A 69 1.08 -2.85 -2.67
C LEU A 69 0.23 -2.26 -1.55
N ARG A 70 -0.43 -1.11 -1.76
CA ARG A 70 -1.12 -0.44 -0.68
C ARG A 70 -2.52 -1.03 -0.53
N PRO A 71 -2.93 -1.45 0.69
CA PRO A 71 -4.32 -1.75 0.96
C PRO A 71 -5.21 -0.60 0.46
N PRO A 72 -6.36 -0.88 -0.19
CA PRO A 72 -7.19 0.16 -0.79
C PRO A 72 -7.51 1.31 0.15
N GLN A 73 -7.13 2.52 -0.24
CA GLN A 73 -7.35 3.76 0.52
C GLN A 73 -7.91 4.87 -0.37
N PRO A 74 -9.05 4.64 -1.05
CA PRO A 74 -9.66 5.63 -1.93
C PRO A 74 -9.90 6.95 -1.19
N ARG A 75 -9.44 8.07 -1.77
CA ARG A 75 -9.50 9.45 -1.26
C ARG A 75 -8.87 9.67 0.12
N ALA A 76 -8.02 8.76 0.60
CA ALA A 76 -7.36 8.94 1.87
C ALA A 76 -6.10 9.82 1.68
N TYR A 77 -6.21 11.12 2.01
CA TYR A 77 -5.03 11.99 2.12
C TYR A 77 -4.14 11.59 3.31
N PHE A 78 -4.75 10.98 4.33
CA PHE A 78 -4.09 10.42 5.49
C PHE A 78 -4.49 8.95 5.64
N PRO A 79 -3.66 8.10 6.27
CA PRO A 79 -4.04 6.73 6.58
C PRO A 79 -5.35 6.69 7.35
N TYR A 80 -6.17 5.66 7.09
CA TYR A 80 -7.36 5.38 7.88
C TYR A 80 -7.03 5.26 9.37
N ARG A 81 -7.98 5.61 10.26
CA ARG A 81 -7.73 5.55 11.71
C ARG A 81 -7.46 4.12 12.18
N SER A 82 -8.06 3.12 11.51
CA SER A 82 -7.74 1.71 11.73
C SER A 82 -6.27 1.36 11.53
N ALA A 83 -5.50 2.12 10.74
CA ALA A 83 -4.08 1.87 10.53
C ALA A 83 -3.28 1.92 11.84
N ALA A 84 -3.69 2.73 12.82
CA ALA A 84 -3.06 2.79 14.14
C ALA A 84 -3.21 1.49 14.95
N LEU A 85 -4.20 0.66 14.61
CA LEU A 85 -4.45 -0.63 15.25
C LEU A 85 -3.75 -1.80 14.53
N ARG A 86 -3.10 -1.53 13.39
CA ARG A 86 -2.41 -2.56 12.61
C ARG A 86 -1.14 -3.00 13.32
N ARG A 87 -1.07 -4.29 13.67
CA ARG A 87 0.07 -4.91 14.36
C ARG A 87 1.10 -5.45 13.38
N ALA A 88 0.68 -5.90 12.21
CA ALA A 88 1.53 -6.51 11.20
C ALA A 88 0.96 -6.26 9.79
N ASN A 89 1.82 -6.22 8.80
CA ASN A 89 1.45 -6.20 7.39
C ASN A 89 2.56 -6.83 6.56
N ALA A 90 2.20 -7.69 5.63
CA ALA A 90 3.11 -8.18 4.61
C ALA A 90 2.34 -8.44 3.32
N THR A 91 3.09 -8.42 2.21
CA THR A 91 2.54 -8.60 0.87
C THR A 91 3.41 -9.60 0.11
N ILE A 92 2.76 -10.49 -0.63
CA ILE A 92 3.39 -11.37 -1.61
C ILE A 92 2.91 -11.04 -3.02
N SER A 93 3.73 -11.37 -4.01
CA SER A 93 3.39 -11.35 -5.42
C SER A 93 3.36 -12.77 -5.96
N ILE A 94 2.49 -12.99 -6.92
CA ILE A 94 2.24 -14.27 -7.57
C ILE A 94 2.21 -13.98 -9.07
N LEU A 95 3.09 -14.63 -9.82
CA LEU A 95 2.96 -14.69 -11.28
C LEU A 95 1.97 -15.81 -11.60
N TYR A 96 0.75 -15.45 -11.98
CA TYR A 96 -0.36 -16.38 -12.11
C TYR A 96 -0.66 -16.67 -13.59
N SER A 97 -0.57 -17.93 -14.00
CA SER A 97 -0.83 -18.35 -15.37
C SER A 97 -2.30 -18.20 -15.72
N VAL A 98 -2.58 -17.58 -16.87
CA VAL A 98 -3.92 -17.48 -17.45
C VAL A 98 -3.90 -18.27 -18.76
N THR A 99 -4.75 -19.30 -18.88
CA THR A 99 -4.76 -20.18 -20.06
C THR A 99 -4.97 -19.37 -21.34
N GLY A 100 -4.06 -19.56 -22.32
CA GLY A 100 -4.13 -18.90 -23.63
C GLY A 100 -3.72 -17.42 -23.63
N ASN A 101 -3.26 -16.86 -22.50
CA ASN A 101 -2.85 -15.47 -22.37
C ASN A 101 -1.48 -15.35 -21.68
N HIS A 102 -0.93 -14.13 -21.70
CA HIS A 102 0.21 -13.78 -20.84
C HIS A 102 -0.14 -14.00 -19.36
N PRO A 103 0.83 -14.37 -18.50
CA PRO A 103 0.58 -14.50 -17.07
C PRO A 103 0.16 -13.14 -16.51
N THR A 104 -0.58 -13.13 -15.41
CA THR A 104 -0.93 -11.90 -14.70
C THR A 104 -0.21 -11.80 -13.37
N VAL A 105 -0.04 -10.58 -12.84
CA VAL A 105 0.51 -10.39 -11.50
C VAL A 105 -0.63 -10.25 -10.49
N VAL A 106 -0.67 -11.17 -9.54
CA VAL A 106 -1.56 -11.10 -8.38
C VAL A 106 -0.76 -10.69 -7.15
N LEU A 107 -1.26 -9.72 -6.42
CA LEU A 107 -0.70 -9.24 -5.16
C LEU A 107 -1.64 -9.64 -4.02
N GLU A 108 -1.11 -10.28 -2.98
CA GLU A 108 -1.87 -10.57 -1.77
C GLU A 108 -1.23 -9.84 -0.59
N THR A 109 -2.00 -8.94 0.02
CA THR A 109 -1.61 -8.24 1.24
C THR A 109 -2.42 -8.74 2.41
N VAL A 110 -1.75 -9.15 3.48
CA VAL A 110 -2.37 -9.54 4.75
C VAL A 110 -1.97 -8.52 5.82
N SER A 111 -2.96 -7.85 6.39
CA SER A 111 -2.83 -6.92 7.51
C SER A 111 -3.47 -7.51 8.77
N ILE A 112 -2.71 -7.64 9.86
CA ILE A 112 -3.22 -8.13 11.15
C ILE A 112 -3.46 -6.94 12.08
N TYR A 113 -4.62 -6.89 12.72
CA TYR A 113 -5.05 -5.79 13.60
C TYR A 113 -5.22 -6.22 15.05
N ARG A 114 -5.07 -5.25 15.96
CA ARG A 114 -5.52 -5.33 17.36
C ARG A 114 -7.00 -4.96 17.45
N ALA A 115 -7.67 -5.47 18.49
CA ALA A 115 -9.07 -5.16 18.81
C ALA A 115 -9.99 -5.29 17.56
N ASP A 116 -10.89 -4.33 17.35
CA ASP A 116 -11.81 -4.28 16.20
C ASP A 116 -11.20 -3.58 14.97
N GLY A 117 -9.87 -3.43 14.90
CA GLY A 117 -9.19 -2.66 13.85
C GLY A 117 -9.47 -3.13 12.42
N ALA A 118 -9.54 -4.45 12.19
CA ALA A 118 -9.89 -5.03 10.88
C ALA A 118 -11.33 -4.67 10.47
N GLN A 119 -12.26 -4.68 11.43
CA GLN A 119 -13.64 -4.29 11.19
C GLN A 119 -13.76 -2.79 10.92
N ARG A 120 -13.02 -1.96 11.67
CA ARG A 120 -12.92 -0.50 11.43
C ARG A 120 -12.41 -0.21 10.04
N TYR A 121 -11.34 -0.87 9.61
CA TYR A 121 -10.78 -0.71 8.26
C TYR A 121 -11.83 -0.95 7.17
N LEU A 122 -12.59 -2.06 7.25
CA LEU A 122 -13.63 -2.32 6.27
C LEU A 122 -14.76 -1.27 6.29
N ARG A 123 -15.16 -0.79 7.48
CA ARG A 123 -16.17 0.29 7.57
C ARG A 123 -15.66 1.59 6.95
N GLU A 124 -14.41 1.95 7.22
CA GLU A 124 -13.75 3.13 6.64
C GLU A 124 -13.65 3.01 5.12
N LEU A 125 -13.23 1.84 4.62
CA LEU A 125 -13.14 1.55 3.18
C LEU A 125 -14.51 1.65 2.50
N ARG A 126 -15.57 1.03 3.06
CA ARG A 126 -16.94 1.15 2.51
C ARG A 126 -17.41 2.61 2.46
N ARG A 127 -17.17 3.36 3.53
CA ARG A 127 -17.53 4.78 3.62
C ARG A 127 -16.73 5.62 2.63
N ALA A 128 -15.46 5.31 2.43
CA ALA A 128 -14.63 5.97 1.44
C ALA A 128 -15.17 5.69 0.03
N LEU A 129 -15.38 4.42 -0.33
CA LEU A 129 -15.93 4.04 -1.64
C LEU A 129 -17.29 4.67 -1.93
N SER A 130 -18.21 4.72 -0.95
CA SER A 130 -19.51 5.37 -1.16
C SER A 130 -19.41 6.89 -1.38
N ARG A 131 -18.39 7.54 -0.79
CA ARG A 131 -18.10 8.98 -0.98
C ARG A 131 -17.26 9.28 -2.22
N CYS A 132 -16.53 8.30 -2.74
CA CYS A 132 -15.77 8.45 -3.96
C CYS A 132 -16.69 8.48 -5.18
N GLY A 133 -17.80 7.74 -5.14
CA GLY A 133 -18.61 7.53 -6.34
C GLY A 133 -17.71 7.07 -7.50
N VAL A 134 -18.02 7.51 -8.70
CA VAL A 134 -17.20 7.31 -9.91
C VAL A 134 -16.08 8.36 -10.08
N ARG A 135 -15.75 9.14 -9.04
CA ARG A 135 -14.74 10.20 -9.14
C ARG A 135 -13.32 9.67 -8.99
N THR A 136 -12.44 10.20 -9.83
CA THR A 136 -11.00 9.96 -9.82
C THR A 136 -10.34 10.69 -8.63
N ASP A 137 -9.53 9.98 -7.86
CA ASP A 137 -8.58 10.57 -6.91
C ASP A 137 -7.15 10.50 -7.51
N PRO A 138 -6.09 11.00 -6.83
CA PRO A 138 -4.73 10.96 -7.38
C PRO A 138 -4.22 9.55 -7.72
N THR A 139 -4.84 8.50 -7.18
CA THR A 139 -4.50 7.10 -7.48
C THR A 139 -5.34 6.54 -8.62
N GLY A 140 -6.52 7.09 -8.90
CA GLY A 140 -7.37 6.67 -10.01
C GLY A 140 -8.86 6.70 -9.68
N ARG A 141 -9.68 6.12 -10.56
CA ARG A 141 -11.12 5.99 -10.36
C ARG A 141 -11.42 4.67 -9.67
N TRP A 142 -11.96 4.77 -8.46
CA TRP A 142 -12.38 3.61 -7.67
C TRP A 142 -13.85 3.28 -7.93
N SER A 143 -14.22 2.01 -7.87
CA SER A 143 -15.60 1.56 -8.01
C SER A 143 -15.84 0.29 -7.19
N LEU A 144 -16.89 0.29 -6.36
CA LEU A 144 -17.37 -0.92 -5.70
C LEU A 144 -18.19 -1.74 -6.71
N LEU A 145 -17.75 -2.95 -7.05
CA LEU A 145 -18.43 -3.81 -8.02
C LEU A 145 -19.37 -4.80 -7.37
N ALA A 146 -19.00 -5.34 -6.21
CA ALA A 146 -19.83 -6.29 -5.47
C ALA A 146 -19.45 -6.34 -3.99
N THR A 147 -20.38 -6.81 -3.16
CA THR A 147 -20.15 -7.18 -1.75
C THR A 147 -20.39 -8.66 -1.54
N GLY A 148 -19.83 -9.25 -0.50
CA GLY A 148 -20.11 -10.65 -0.15
C GLY A 148 -19.34 -11.69 -0.97
N VAL A 149 -18.39 -11.27 -1.81
CA VAL A 149 -17.69 -12.12 -2.80
C VAL A 149 -16.83 -13.25 -2.20
N ALA A 150 -16.40 -13.10 -0.96
CA ALA A 150 -15.65 -14.09 -0.18
C ALA A 150 -16.16 -14.13 1.27
N GLY A 151 -17.49 -14.14 1.43
CA GLY A 151 -18.20 -14.08 2.72
C GLY A 151 -18.70 -12.68 3.07
N ARG A 152 -19.51 -12.57 4.13
CA ARG A 152 -20.29 -11.36 4.47
C ARG A 152 -19.46 -10.07 4.59
N ASP A 153 -18.23 -10.17 5.10
CA ASP A 153 -17.33 -9.04 5.26
C ASP A 153 -16.29 -8.97 4.14
N SER A 154 -16.75 -8.94 2.90
CA SER A 154 -15.89 -8.81 1.73
C SER A 154 -16.49 -7.91 0.66
N MET A 155 -15.63 -7.39 -0.22
CA MET A 155 -16.01 -6.56 -1.36
C MET A 155 -15.07 -6.78 -2.54
N LEU A 156 -15.61 -6.71 -3.75
CA LEU A 156 -14.85 -6.57 -4.99
C LEU A 156 -14.85 -5.11 -5.42
N ILE A 157 -13.66 -4.58 -5.64
CA ILE A 157 -13.40 -3.20 -6.02
C ILE A 157 -12.66 -3.20 -7.36
N ARG A 158 -12.91 -2.19 -8.18
CA ARG A 158 -12.08 -1.86 -9.35
C ARG A 158 -11.39 -0.53 -9.13
N LEU A 159 -10.10 -0.48 -9.43
CA LEU A 159 -9.32 0.74 -9.58
C LEU A 159 -9.00 0.89 -11.07
N GLN A 160 -9.42 1.99 -11.68
CA GLN A 160 -9.04 2.36 -13.04
C GLN A 160 -8.03 3.49 -13.01
N GLN A 161 -6.86 3.28 -13.60
CA GLN A 161 -5.78 4.24 -13.65
C GLN A 161 -5.45 4.56 -15.10
N ARG A 162 -5.14 5.83 -15.37
CA ARG A 162 -4.53 6.21 -16.63
C ARG A 162 -3.02 6.09 -16.45
N THR A 163 -2.39 5.24 -17.25
CA THR A 163 -0.94 5.04 -17.27
C THR A 163 -0.44 5.26 -18.71
N GLU A 164 0.86 5.16 -18.89
CA GLU A 164 1.53 5.29 -20.18
C GLU A 164 2.18 3.95 -20.53
N ASP A 165 2.00 3.48 -21.77
CA ASP A 165 2.72 2.31 -22.26
C ASP A 165 4.17 2.66 -22.65
N PHE A 166 4.98 1.65 -23.00
CA PHE A 166 6.38 1.86 -23.41
C PHE A 166 6.54 2.76 -24.64
N GLY A 167 5.47 2.97 -25.42
CA GLY A 167 5.45 3.84 -26.60
C GLY A 167 4.97 5.27 -26.32
N GLY A 168 4.78 5.63 -25.05
CA GLY A 168 4.30 6.96 -24.67
C GLY A 168 2.79 7.16 -24.81
N ARG A 169 2.04 6.10 -25.17
CA ARG A 169 0.60 6.21 -25.37
C ARG A 169 -0.12 6.04 -24.04
N SER A 170 -1.03 6.97 -23.78
CA SER A 170 -1.91 6.88 -22.63
C SER A 170 -2.89 5.70 -22.76
N ILE A 171 -2.84 4.79 -21.80
CA ILE A 171 -3.74 3.64 -21.69
C ILE A 171 -4.53 3.70 -20.37
N VAL A 172 -5.67 3.02 -20.33
CA VAL A 172 -6.46 2.85 -19.10
C VAL A 172 -6.31 1.43 -18.62
N GLN A 173 -5.69 1.26 -17.45
CA GLN A 173 -5.49 -0.02 -16.80
C GLN A 173 -6.49 -0.19 -15.66
N SER A 174 -7.07 -1.38 -15.55
CA SER A 174 -8.00 -1.75 -14.49
C SER A 174 -7.39 -2.81 -13.59
N THR A 175 -7.28 -2.50 -12.31
CA THR A 175 -6.94 -3.45 -11.25
C THR A 175 -8.22 -3.90 -10.56
N TYR A 176 -8.36 -5.21 -10.33
CA TYR A 176 -9.49 -5.78 -9.60
C TYR A 176 -9.01 -6.27 -8.24
N ILE A 177 -9.74 -5.90 -7.19
CA ILE A 177 -9.29 -6.10 -5.80
C ILE A 177 -10.41 -6.68 -4.97
N VAL A 178 -10.19 -7.86 -4.40
CA VAL A 178 -11.04 -8.36 -3.31
C VAL A 178 -10.43 -7.95 -1.98
N VAL A 179 -11.21 -7.26 -1.15
CA VAL A 179 -10.84 -6.98 0.24
C VAL A 179 -11.81 -7.71 1.15
N ALA A 180 -11.27 -8.51 2.08
CA ALA A 180 -12.07 -9.33 2.98
C ALA A 180 -11.50 -9.36 4.41
N ARG A 181 -12.38 -9.47 5.41
CA ARG A 181 -11.98 -9.67 6.80
C ARG A 181 -11.94 -11.15 7.14
N ALA A 182 -10.86 -11.57 7.79
CA ALA A 182 -10.64 -12.91 8.33
C ALA A 182 -10.32 -12.78 9.83
N GLY A 183 -11.36 -12.72 10.68
CA GLY A 183 -11.19 -12.48 12.11
C GLY A 183 -10.57 -11.09 12.39
N LYS A 184 -9.33 -11.09 12.90
CA LYS A 184 -8.50 -9.89 13.14
C LYS A 184 -7.62 -9.49 11.95
N ALA A 185 -7.61 -10.29 10.88
CA ALA A 185 -6.88 -9.99 9.67
C ALA A 185 -7.78 -9.34 8.61
N VAL A 186 -7.17 -8.55 7.74
CA VAL A 186 -7.71 -8.11 6.46
C VAL A 186 -6.82 -8.65 5.37
N VAL A 187 -7.43 -9.30 4.37
CA VAL A 187 -6.78 -9.72 3.14
C VAL A 187 -7.20 -8.77 2.04
N ALA A 188 -6.25 -8.27 1.27
CA ALA A 188 -6.48 -7.56 0.03
C ALA A 188 -5.77 -8.33 -1.09
N LEU A 189 -6.54 -8.93 -1.99
CA LEU A 189 -6.05 -9.66 -3.14
C LEU A 189 -6.33 -8.85 -4.39
N ALA A 190 -5.28 -8.43 -5.10
CA ALA A 190 -5.37 -7.57 -6.27
C ALA A 190 -4.78 -8.28 -7.49
N ASP A 191 -5.50 -8.32 -8.59
CA ASP A 191 -4.94 -8.64 -9.90
C ASP A 191 -4.70 -7.33 -10.64
N ILE A 192 -3.43 -7.02 -10.91
CA ILE A 192 -3.00 -5.78 -11.56
C ILE A 192 -2.82 -5.93 -13.06
N GLY A 193 -2.97 -7.13 -13.63
CA GLY A 193 -2.70 -7.40 -15.04
C GLY A 193 -1.22 -7.69 -15.33
N TRP A 194 -0.87 -7.62 -16.61
CA TRP A 194 0.48 -7.82 -17.15
C TRP A 194 0.84 -6.69 -18.09
N GLU A 195 2.01 -6.08 -17.89
CA GLU A 195 2.48 -4.93 -18.68
C GLU A 195 1.40 -3.82 -18.79
N THR A 196 0.71 -3.77 -19.93
CA THR A 196 -0.34 -2.80 -20.25
C THR A 196 -1.76 -3.35 -20.10
N GLY A 197 -1.88 -4.63 -19.75
CA GLY A 197 -3.12 -5.37 -19.62
C GLY A 197 -3.90 -5.07 -18.35
N ASN A 198 -5.20 -5.30 -18.41
CA ASN A 198 -6.07 -5.24 -17.23
C ASN A 198 -5.89 -6.50 -16.37
N GLY A 199 -6.17 -6.37 -15.07
CA GLY A 199 -6.39 -7.55 -14.23
C GLY A 199 -7.72 -8.23 -14.53
N HIS A 200 -7.94 -9.36 -13.87
CA HIS A 200 -9.05 -10.26 -14.13
C HIS A 200 -9.93 -10.42 -12.87
N PRO A 201 -11.20 -9.99 -12.90
CA PRO A 201 -12.08 -10.08 -11.74
C PRO A 201 -12.39 -11.52 -11.31
N ASP A 202 -12.41 -12.45 -12.25
CA ASP A 202 -12.64 -13.88 -12.04
C ASP A 202 -11.47 -14.55 -11.30
N ILE A 203 -10.22 -14.15 -11.58
CA ILE A 203 -9.04 -14.65 -10.87
C ILE A 203 -9.11 -14.26 -9.38
N VAL A 204 -9.30 -12.98 -9.08
CA VAL A 204 -9.38 -12.54 -7.68
C VAL A 204 -10.59 -13.11 -6.95
N ARG A 205 -11.73 -13.31 -7.63
CA ARG A 205 -12.90 -13.98 -7.04
C ARG A 205 -12.60 -15.43 -6.68
N ARG A 206 -11.98 -16.18 -7.59
CA ARG A 206 -11.63 -17.60 -7.39
C ARG A 206 -10.66 -17.77 -6.22
N LEU A 207 -9.65 -16.92 -6.13
CA LEU A 207 -8.59 -17.01 -5.12
C LEU A 207 -8.99 -16.42 -3.76
N ALA A 208 -10.00 -15.56 -3.69
CA ALA A 208 -10.37 -14.88 -2.44
C ALA A 208 -10.87 -15.82 -1.34
N GLY A 209 -11.59 -16.89 -1.67
CA GLY A 209 -12.06 -17.88 -0.68
C GLY A 209 -10.89 -18.55 0.06
N PRO A 210 -9.95 -19.20 -0.67
CA PRO A 210 -8.73 -19.76 -0.10
C PRO A 210 -7.92 -18.73 0.69
N ALA A 211 -7.72 -17.52 0.15
CA ALA A 211 -6.96 -16.46 0.82
C ALA A 211 -7.57 -16.08 2.19
N VAL A 212 -8.90 -15.91 2.25
CA VAL A 212 -9.61 -15.66 3.51
C VAL A 212 -9.44 -16.84 4.49
N GLN A 213 -9.50 -18.07 4.00
CA GLN A 213 -9.34 -19.25 4.85
C GLN A 213 -7.92 -19.33 5.46
N ARG A 214 -6.88 -19.07 4.66
CA ARG A 214 -5.48 -19.02 5.13
C ARG A 214 -5.31 -17.92 6.17
N ALA A 215 -5.78 -16.71 5.89
CA ALA A 215 -5.61 -15.57 6.78
C ALA A 215 -6.31 -15.69 8.14
N ARG A 216 -7.30 -16.58 8.29
CA ARG A 216 -7.91 -16.89 9.61
C ARG A 216 -6.91 -17.47 10.60
N THR A 217 -5.84 -18.08 10.13
CA THR A 217 -4.78 -18.66 10.98
C THR A 217 -3.87 -17.60 11.60
N ALA A 218 -3.99 -16.32 11.18
CA ALA A 218 -3.08 -15.24 11.56
C ALA A 218 -3.50 -14.46 12.82
N GLY A 219 -4.66 -14.72 13.43
CA GLY A 219 -5.23 -13.81 14.45
C GLY A 219 -6.11 -14.44 15.52
#